data_AF-A0A0R0D8A1-F1
#
_entry.id   AF-A0A0R0D8A1-F1
#
_cell.length_a   1.000
_cell.length_b   1.000
_cell.length_c   1.000
_cell.angle_alpha   90.00
_cell.angle_beta   90.00
_cell.angle_gamma   90.00
#
_symmetry.space_group_name_H-M   'P 1'
#
loop_
_entity.id
_entity.type
_entity.pdbx_description
1 polymer ?
#
loop_
_entity_poly.entity_id
_entity_poly.type
_entity_poly.pdbx_seq_one_letter_code
_entity_poly.pdbx_strand_id
1 'polypeptide(L)'
;MTLATACVLIACLLPIVCAGIAKSPGFGKPRRDGGFDNRNPRAWMAGLEGWQARANAAQQNSFEALPIFIAGVLLAQQADVRQGLVDGLACAFIVLRAGYIAAYLRDTASLRSLLWAAAMVCCVGLFVCTAL
;
A
#
# COMPACT_ATOMS: atom_id res chain seq x y z
N MET A 1 0.64 21.18 5.98
CA MET A 1 0.83 19.93 5.21
C MET A 1 -0.19 19.95 4.09
N THR A 2 0.21 19.73 2.84
CA THR A 2 -0.77 19.58 1.74
C THR A 2 -1.50 18.25 1.87
N LEU A 3 -2.66 18.12 1.22
CA LEU A 3 -3.39 16.86 1.23
C LEU A 3 -2.57 15.73 0.56
N ALA A 4 -1.87 16.03 -0.53
CA ALA A 4 -0.94 15.09 -1.16
C ALA A 4 0.17 14.60 -0.22
N THR A 5 0.77 15.48 0.61
CA THR A 5 1.76 15.05 1.62
C THR A 5 1.12 14.15 2.69
N ALA A 6 -0.13 14.41 3.08
CA ALA A 6 -0.88 13.52 3.97
C ALA A 6 -1.09 12.13 3.32
N CYS A 7 -1.42 12.10 2.03
CA CYS A 7 -1.55 10.85 1.28
C CYS A 7 -0.23 10.08 1.23
N VAL A 8 0.91 10.75 1.02
CA VAL A 8 2.23 10.08 1.10
C VAL A 8 2.43 9.41 2.45
N LEU A 9 2.12 10.10 3.55
CA LEU A 9 2.20 9.52 4.89
C LEU A 9 1.27 8.30 5.03
N ILE A 10 0.02 8.40 4.58
CA ILE A 10 -0.94 7.29 4.62
C ILE A 10 -0.41 6.11 3.81
N ALA A 11 0.13 6.34 2.61
CA ALA A 11 0.71 5.30 1.75
C ALA A 11 1.86 4.56 2.45
N CYS A 12 2.72 5.27 3.19
CA CYS A 12 3.78 4.67 4.00
C CYS A 12 3.24 3.78 5.14
N LEU A 13 2.06 4.10 5.68
CA LEU A 13 1.43 3.35 6.76
C LEU A 13 0.66 2.11 6.28
N LEU A 14 0.16 2.09 5.05
CA LEU A 14 -0.58 0.95 4.49
C LEU A 14 0.16 -0.40 4.61
N PRO A 15 1.44 -0.56 4.19
CA PRO A 15 2.13 -1.84 4.35
C PRO A 15 2.29 -2.24 5.82
N ILE A 16 2.44 -1.29 6.75
CA ILE A 16 2.53 -1.58 8.20
C ILE A 16 1.18 -2.12 8.71
N VAL A 17 0.07 -1.53 8.27
CA VAL A 17 -1.28 -2.04 8.58
C VAL A 17 -1.46 -3.46 8.06
N CYS A 18 -1.06 -3.74 6.81
CA CYS A 18 -1.08 -5.09 6.24
C CYS A 18 -0.23 -6.08 7.04
N ALA A 19 0.96 -5.66 7.51
CA ALA A 19 1.82 -6.45 8.39
C ALA A 19 1.11 -6.80 9.71
N GLY A 20 0.43 -5.82 10.32
CA GLY A 20 -0.34 -6.00 11.54
C GLY A 20 -1.48 -6.99 11.35
N ILE A 21 -2.22 -6.87 10.25
CA ILE A 21 -3.29 -7.81 9.87
C ILE A 21 -2.72 -9.23 9.72
N ALA A 22 -1.63 -9.40 8.95
CA ALA A 22 -0.98 -10.69 8.74
C ALA A 22 -0.52 -11.35 10.05
N LYS A 23 -0.01 -10.54 10.99
CA LYS A 23 0.52 -11.01 12.29
C LYS A 23 -0.55 -11.21 13.36
N SER A 24 -1.75 -10.66 13.18
CA SER A 24 -2.78 -10.60 14.21
C SER A 24 -3.12 -11.93 14.90
N PRO A 25 -3.14 -13.11 14.24
CA PRO A 25 -3.44 -14.37 14.91
C PRO A 25 -2.31 -14.87 15.82
N GLY A 26 -1.09 -14.35 15.66
CA GLY A 26 0.09 -14.68 16.46
C GLY A 26 0.32 -13.73 17.63
N PHE A 27 -0.48 -12.68 17.79
CA PHE A 27 -0.37 -11.73 18.90
C PHE A 27 -0.78 -12.39 20.23
N GLY A 28 0.02 -12.16 21.27
CA GLY A 28 -0.22 -12.70 22.62
C GLY A 28 0.04 -14.20 22.78
N LYS A 29 0.40 -14.92 21.71
CA LYS A 29 0.69 -16.36 21.77
C LYS A 29 2.19 -16.61 22.02
N PRO A 30 2.55 -17.62 22.83
CA PRO A 30 3.93 -18.12 22.88
C PRO A 30 4.38 -18.64 21.51
N ARG A 31 5.68 -18.49 21.19
CA ARG A 31 6.24 -18.92 19.90
C ARG A 31 6.02 -20.41 19.59
N ARG A 32 6.05 -21.25 20.63
CA ARG A 32 5.79 -22.71 20.52
C ARG A 32 4.37 -23.05 20.06
N ASP A 33 3.42 -22.12 20.25
CA ASP A 33 2.00 -22.29 19.96
C ASP A 33 1.58 -21.50 18.69
N GLY A 34 2.54 -21.22 17.81
CA GLY A 34 2.32 -20.45 16.58
C GLY A 34 2.31 -18.92 16.77
N GLY A 35 2.76 -18.42 17.93
CA GLY A 35 2.95 -17.00 18.16
C GLY A 35 3.97 -16.36 17.23
N PHE A 36 3.83 -15.05 17.03
CA PHE A 36 4.73 -14.29 16.16
C PHE A 36 6.20 -14.38 16.60
N ASP A 37 7.09 -14.79 15.70
CA ASP A 37 8.52 -14.89 15.97
C ASP A 37 9.26 -13.59 15.69
N ASN A 38 9.51 -12.80 16.75
CA ASN A 38 10.31 -11.58 16.65
C ASN A 38 11.81 -11.81 16.37
N ARG A 39 12.33 -13.03 16.57
CA ARG A 39 13.74 -13.35 16.27
C ARG A 39 13.95 -13.61 14.79
N ASN A 40 12.94 -14.17 14.10
CA ASN A 40 12.97 -14.37 12.66
C ASN A 40 11.65 -14.00 11.98
N PRO A 41 11.30 -12.70 11.96
CA PRO A 41 9.97 -12.25 11.56
C PRO A 41 9.68 -12.47 10.08
N ARG A 42 10.72 -12.44 9.22
CA ARG A 42 10.57 -12.65 7.78
C ARG A 42 10.28 -14.12 7.45
N ALA A 43 11.03 -15.05 8.05
CA ALA A 43 10.78 -16.47 7.87
C ALA A 43 9.39 -16.87 8.40
N TRP A 44 8.99 -16.32 9.55
CA TRP A 44 7.65 -16.55 10.10
C TRP A 44 6.55 -16.04 9.15
N MET A 45 6.69 -14.82 8.62
CA MET A 45 5.72 -14.28 7.65
C MET A 45 5.67 -15.07 6.33
N ALA A 46 6.78 -15.67 5.91
CA ALA A 46 6.84 -16.51 4.71
C ALA A 46 6.10 -17.85 4.86
N GLY A 47 5.97 -18.35 6.09
CA GLY A 47 5.20 -19.56 6.41
C GLY A 47 3.70 -19.33 6.65
N LEU A 48 3.21 -18.10 6.46
CA LEU A 48 1.78 -17.80 6.60
C LEU A 48 0.99 -18.42 5.44
N GLU A 49 -0.22 -18.87 5.74
CA GLU A 49 -1.16 -19.43 4.76
C GLU A 49 -2.49 -18.64 4.75
N GLY A 50 -3.38 -18.97 3.82
CA GLY A 50 -4.73 -18.43 3.76
C GLY A 50 -4.77 -16.89 3.69
N TRP A 51 -5.65 -16.29 4.49
CA TRP A 51 -5.84 -14.83 4.48
C TRP A 51 -4.66 -14.07 5.06
N GLN A 52 -3.88 -14.66 5.97
CA GLN A 52 -2.68 -14.06 6.54
C GLN A 52 -1.58 -13.95 5.48
N ALA A 53 -1.41 -14.98 4.64
CA ALA A 53 -0.52 -14.94 3.49
C ALA A 53 -0.92 -13.83 2.52
N ARG A 54 -2.22 -13.70 2.24
CA ARG A 54 -2.76 -12.62 1.38
C ARG A 54 -2.50 -11.23 1.97
N ALA A 55 -2.63 -11.05 3.28
CA ALA A 55 -2.28 -9.80 3.95
C ALA A 55 -0.77 -9.48 3.84
N ASN A 56 0.10 -10.49 3.99
CA ASN A 56 1.55 -10.33 3.79
C ASN A 56 1.89 -10.00 2.32
N ALA A 57 1.22 -10.61 1.35
CA ALA A 57 1.37 -10.29 -0.07
C ALA A 57 0.89 -8.84 -0.37
N ALA A 58 -0.21 -8.40 0.24
CA ALA A 58 -0.67 -7.02 0.13
C ALA A 58 0.31 -6.01 0.74
N GLN A 59 1.00 -6.36 1.83
CA GLN A 59 2.11 -5.57 2.39
C GLN A 59 3.23 -5.41 1.34
N GLN A 60 3.73 -6.52 0.79
CA GLN A 60 4.84 -6.50 -0.17
C GLN A 60 4.51 -5.66 -1.40
N ASN A 61 3.32 -5.86 -1.99
CA ASN A 61 2.90 -5.06 -3.12
C ASN A 61 2.71 -3.57 -2.79
N SER A 62 2.31 -3.25 -1.55
CA SER A 62 2.21 -1.86 -1.13
C SER A 62 3.58 -1.21 -0.98
N PHE A 63 4.62 -1.95 -0.58
CA PHE A 63 6.00 -1.47 -0.64
C PHE A 63 6.50 -1.31 -2.08
N GLU A 64 6.13 -2.18 -3.01
CA GLU A 64 6.51 -2.07 -4.43
C GLU A 64 5.90 -0.83 -5.10
N ALA A 65 4.64 -0.49 -4.77
CA ALA A 65 3.95 0.67 -5.32
C ALA A 65 4.38 2.01 -4.69
N LEU A 66 5.00 1.97 -3.51
CA LEU A 66 5.30 3.17 -2.73
C LEU A 66 6.33 4.11 -3.40
N PRO A 67 7.48 3.63 -3.94
CA PRO A 67 8.48 4.49 -4.55
C PRO A 67 7.93 5.32 -5.72
N ILE A 68 7.16 4.69 -6.62
CA ILE A 68 6.61 5.38 -7.78
C ILE A 68 5.58 6.44 -7.36
N PHE A 69 4.76 6.16 -6.34
CA PHE A 69 3.79 7.12 -5.82
C PHE A 69 4.48 8.32 -5.14
N ILE A 70 5.45 8.07 -4.25
CA ILE A 70 6.20 9.13 -3.58
C ILE A 70 6.92 10.01 -4.60
N ALA A 71 7.64 9.39 -5.54
CA ALA A 71 8.37 10.13 -6.58
C ALA A 71 7.41 10.99 -7.43
N GLY A 72 6.27 10.43 -7.86
CA GLY A 72 5.29 11.18 -8.64
C GLY A 72 4.74 12.40 -7.90
N VAL A 73 4.35 12.24 -6.62
CA VAL A 73 3.87 13.38 -5.82
C VAL A 73 4.96 14.44 -5.66
N LEU A 74 6.18 14.04 -5.30
CA LEU A 74 7.27 14.99 -5.07
C LEU A 74 7.65 15.75 -6.34
N LEU A 75 7.75 15.06 -7.48
CA LEU A 75 8.08 15.68 -8.77
C LEU A 75 6.97 16.64 -9.23
N ALA A 76 5.70 16.26 -9.07
CA ALA A 76 4.59 17.14 -9.39
C ALA A 76 4.56 18.40 -8.52
N GLN A 77 4.85 18.27 -7.22
CA GLN A 77 4.98 19.41 -6.32
C GLN A 77 6.20 20.28 -6.67
N GLN A 78 7.33 19.67 -7.04
CA GLN A 78 8.55 20.39 -7.43
C GLN A 78 8.38 21.15 -8.76
N ALA A 79 7.56 20.64 -9.66
CA ALA A 79 7.21 21.28 -10.93
C ALA A 79 6.10 22.33 -10.80
N ASP A 80 5.70 22.69 -9.57
CA ASP A 80 4.62 23.66 -9.30
C ASP A 80 3.29 23.33 -10.01
N VAL A 81 3.00 22.03 -10.22
CA VAL A 81 1.74 21.58 -10.79
C VAL A 81 0.58 22.05 -9.91
N ARG A 82 -0.52 22.49 -10.52
CA ARG A 82 -1.72 22.95 -9.82
C ARG A 82 -2.11 22.00 -8.68
N GLN A 83 -2.01 22.50 -7.43
CA GLN A 83 -2.14 21.71 -6.20
C GLN A 83 -3.38 20.82 -6.16
N GLY A 84 -4.55 21.32 -6.60
CA GLY A 84 -5.79 20.54 -6.60
C GLY A 84 -5.75 19.28 -7.49
N LEU A 85 -4.95 19.30 -8.57
CA LEU A 85 -4.75 18.12 -9.42
C LEU A 85 -3.88 17.08 -8.69
N VAL A 86 -2.78 17.52 -8.08
CA VAL A 86 -1.88 16.66 -7.29
C VAL A 86 -2.64 16.01 -6.13
N ASP A 87 -3.42 16.81 -5.39
CA ASP A 87 -4.25 16.34 -4.28
C ASP A 87 -5.31 15.33 -4.74
N GLY A 88 -5.97 15.59 -5.87
CA GLY A 88 -6.97 14.69 -6.45
C GLY A 88 -6.38 13.33 -6.82
N LEU A 89 -5.24 13.31 -7.53
CA LEU A 89 -4.54 12.09 -7.92
C LEU A 89 -4.02 11.32 -6.69
N ALA A 90 -3.49 12.03 -5.69
CA ALA A 90 -2.99 11.44 -4.46
C ALA A 90 -4.11 10.80 -3.62
N CYS A 91 -5.26 11.48 -3.50
CA CYS A 91 -6.43 10.92 -2.82
C CYS A 91 -6.98 9.70 -3.54
N ALA A 92 -7.11 9.77 -4.88
CA ALA A 92 -7.57 8.65 -5.68
C ALA A 92 -6.66 7.43 -5.50
N PHE A 93 -5.34 7.61 -5.51
CA PHE A 93 -4.38 6.54 -5.23
C PHE A 93 -4.66 5.89 -3.87
N ILE A 94 -4.82 6.66 -2.79
CA ILE A 94 -5.07 6.11 -1.45
C ILE A 94 -6.36 5.30 -1.39
N VAL A 95 -7.46 5.82 -1.96
CA VAL A 95 -8.74 5.10 -1.99
C VAL A 95 -8.61 3.79 -2.78
N LEU A 96 -7.95 3.82 -3.94
CA LEU A 96 -7.72 2.64 -4.77
C LEU A 96 -6.83 1.61 -4.07
N ARG A 97 -5.79 2.05 -3.33
CA ARG A 97 -4.93 1.16 -2.55
C ARG A 97 -5.65 0.54 -1.36
N ALA A 98 -6.50 1.29 -0.66
CA ALA A 98 -7.34 0.74 0.40
C ALA A 98 -8.29 -0.33 -0.15
N GLY A 99 -8.95 -0.07 -1.29
CA GLY A 99 -9.78 -1.04 -1.98
C GLY A 99 -8.99 -2.27 -2.46
N TYR A 100 -7.79 -2.06 -3.00
CA TYR A 100 -6.89 -3.13 -3.45
C TYR A 100 -6.54 -4.08 -2.31
N ILE A 101 -6.18 -3.54 -1.13
CA ILE A 101 -5.88 -4.33 0.07
C ILE A 101 -7.12 -5.12 0.49
N ALA A 102 -8.30 -4.50 0.52
CA ALA A 102 -9.55 -5.19 0.85
C ALA A 102 -9.86 -6.34 -0.14
N ALA A 103 -9.65 -6.12 -1.43
CA ALA A 103 -9.79 -7.15 -2.47
C ALA A 103 -8.79 -8.30 -2.29
N TYR A 104 -7.56 -8.01 -1.86
CA TYR A 104 -6.55 -9.00 -1.52
C TYR A 104 -7.00 -9.90 -0.36
N LEU A 105 -7.53 -9.31 0.71
CA LEU A 105 -7.98 -10.05 1.89
C LEU A 105 -9.17 -10.97 1.55
N ARG A 106 -10.09 -10.49 0.70
CA ARG A 106 -11.27 -11.21 0.21
C ARG A 106 -11.00 -12.19 -0.93
N ASP A 107 -9.77 -12.27 -1.43
CA ASP A 107 -9.37 -13.14 -2.52
C ASP A 107 -10.11 -12.89 -3.86
N THR A 108 -10.48 -11.64 -4.13
CA THR A 108 -11.18 -11.25 -5.36
C THR A 108 -10.18 -10.80 -6.43
N ALA A 109 -9.64 -11.75 -7.20
CA ALA A 109 -8.52 -11.51 -8.10
C ALA A 109 -8.76 -10.46 -9.20
N SER A 110 -9.92 -10.48 -9.85
CA SER A 110 -10.26 -9.53 -10.94
C SER A 110 -10.34 -8.09 -10.44
N LEU A 111 -11.04 -7.87 -9.32
CA LEU A 111 -11.14 -6.56 -8.67
C LEU A 111 -9.76 -6.07 -8.20
N ARG A 112 -8.94 -6.96 -7.66
CA ARG A 112 -7.57 -6.64 -7.25
C ARG A 112 -6.76 -6.10 -8.43
N SER A 113 -6.77 -6.77 -9.58
CA SER A 113 -6.04 -6.32 -10.76
C SER A 113 -6.55 -4.98 -11.31
N LEU A 114 -7.87 -4.78 -11.33
CA LEU A 114 -8.48 -3.52 -11.76
C LEU A 114 -8.06 -2.35 -10.88
N LEU A 115 -8.16 -2.51 -9.55
CA LEU A 115 -7.78 -1.47 -8.59
C LEU A 115 -6.28 -1.16 -8.63
N TRP A 116 -5.45 -2.17 -8.86
CA TRP A 116 -4.02 -1.98 -9.06
C TRP A 116 -3.71 -1.14 -10.30
N ALA A 117 -4.32 -1.49 -11.44
CA ALA A 117 -4.12 -0.78 -12.69
C ALA A 117 -4.60 0.68 -12.58
N ALA A 118 -5.77 0.91 -11.98
CA ALA A 118 -6.28 2.26 -11.72
C ALA A 118 -5.34 3.06 -10.81
N ALA A 119 -4.81 2.47 -9.75
CA ALA A 119 -3.86 3.15 -8.87
C ALA A 119 -2.55 3.50 -9.62
N MET A 120 -2.10 2.62 -10.51
CA MET A 120 -0.93 2.86 -11.35
C MET A 120 -1.15 4.04 -12.32
N VAL A 121 -2.36 4.18 -12.88
CA VAL A 121 -2.73 5.34 -13.69
C VAL A 121 -2.62 6.65 -12.90
N CYS A 122 -3.00 6.66 -11.61
CA CYS A 122 -2.81 7.84 -10.76
C CYS A 122 -1.32 8.20 -10.63
N CYS A 123 -0.45 7.20 -10.42
CA CYS A 123 1.00 7.41 -10.38
C CYS A 123 1.50 7.99 -11.70
N VAL A 124 1.20 7.36 -12.83
CA VAL A 124 1.60 7.86 -14.17
C VAL A 124 1.09 9.28 -14.40
N GLY A 125 -0.15 9.57 -14.03
CA GLY A 125 -0.74 10.91 -14.13
C GLY A 125 0.04 11.99 -13.36
N LEU A 126 0.59 11.64 -12.18
CA LEU A 126 1.45 12.54 -11.40
C LEU A 126 2.77 12.86 -12.10
N PHE A 127 3.33 11.93 -12.90
CA PHE A 127 4.51 12.22 -13.72
C PHE A 127 4.15 13.00 -14.98
N VAL A 128 3.06 12.63 -15.66
CA VAL A 128 2.67 13.25 -16.93
C VAL A 128 2.31 14.72 -16.73
N CYS A 129 1.66 15.08 -15.61
CA CYS A 129 1.30 16.46 -15.35
C CYS A 129 2.48 17.40 -15.08
N THR A 130 3.69 16.87 -14.82
CA THR A 130 4.88 17.72 -14.64
C THR A 130 5.44 18.22 -15.97
N ALA A 131 5.00 17.64 -17.09
CA ALA A 131 5.43 17.99 -18.44
C ALA A 131 4.41 18.87 -19.19
N LEU A 132 3.30 19.23 -18.54
CA LEU A 132 2.22 20.05 -19.08
C LEU A 132 2.28 21.46 -18.48
#